data_AF-A0A0U1DGS4-F1
#
_entry.id   AF-A0A0U1DGS4-F1
#
_cell.length_a   1.000
_cell.length_b   1.000
_cell.length_c   1.000
_cell.angle_alpha   90.00
_cell.angle_beta   90.00
_cell.angle_gamma   90.00
#
_symmetry.space_group_name_H-M   'P 1'
#
loop_
_entity.id
_entity.type
_entity.pdbx_description
1 polymer ?
#
loop_
_entity_poly.entity_id
_entity_poly.type
_entity_poly.pdbx_seq_one_letter_code
_entity_poly.pdbx_strand_id
1 'polypeptide(L)'
;MGFTSRGMYAEVDTDLFRRALRRSGMSYQELADEAERELRKIARAEKKKNRGDDVPAGVSKALIGQIANGTAKNTHELRGLAIERALEVSDGDLFVPRVFRGASAAKRPA
;
A
#
# COMPACT_ATOMS: atom_id res chain seq x y z
N MET A 1 9.66 -13.33 -2.91
CA MET A 1 8.57 -13.33 -3.91
C MET A 1 8.58 -11.98 -4.61
N GLY A 2 8.59 -11.96 -5.95
CA GLY A 2 8.59 -10.73 -6.73
C GLY A 2 7.15 -10.24 -6.92
N PHE A 3 6.71 -9.31 -6.07
CA PHE A 3 5.44 -8.61 -6.30
C PHE A 3 5.66 -7.63 -7.45
N THR A 4 5.05 -7.98 -8.58
CA THR A 4 5.13 -7.21 -9.82
C THR A 4 3.72 -7.16 -10.39
N SER A 5 3.09 -5.98 -10.44
CA SER A 5 2.13 -5.61 -11.50
C SER A 5 1.69 -4.16 -11.35
N ARG A 6 1.84 -3.42 -12.45
CA ARG A 6 1.14 -2.18 -12.77
C ARG A 6 -0.30 -2.17 -12.23
N GLY A 7 -0.65 -1.17 -11.42
CA GLY A 7 -2.04 -0.90 -11.03
C GLY A 7 -2.67 -1.88 -10.04
N MET A 8 -1.89 -2.61 -9.24
CA MET A 8 -2.45 -3.45 -8.17
C MET A 8 -2.88 -2.61 -6.95
N TYR A 9 -4.11 -2.84 -6.52
CA TYR A 9 -4.64 -2.35 -5.25
C TYR A 9 -4.49 -3.45 -4.21
N ALA A 10 -4.18 -3.07 -2.97
CA ALA A 10 -4.24 -3.97 -1.84
C ALA A 10 -5.47 -3.65 -1.00
N GLU A 11 -6.21 -4.69 -0.62
CA GLU A 11 -7.31 -4.61 0.33
C GLU A 11 -6.77 -4.77 1.74
N VAL A 12 -7.27 -3.94 2.67
CA VAL A 12 -6.80 -3.93 4.06
C VAL A 12 -7.78 -4.65 4.98
N ASP A 13 -7.27 -5.58 5.78
CA ASP A 13 -8.00 -6.05 6.95
C ASP A 13 -7.96 -4.92 8.01
N THR A 14 -9.09 -4.23 8.14
CA THR A 14 -9.20 -3.03 9.00
C THR A 14 -9.02 -3.38 10.48
N ASP A 15 -9.44 -4.57 10.91
CA ASP A 15 -9.34 -4.98 12.31
C ASP A 15 -7.91 -5.39 12.67
N LEU A 16 -7.23 -6.11 11.77
CA LEU A 16 -5.82 -6.41 11.93
C LEU A 16 -4.97 -5.14 11.87
N PHE A 17 -5.28 -4.21 10.97
CA PHE A 17 -4.60 -2.92 10.88
C PHE A 17 -4.72 -2.12 12.19
N ARG A 18 -5.93 -2.01 12.74
CA ARG A 18 -6.16 -1.34 14.04
C ARG A 18 -5.38 -1.99 15.17
N ARG A 19 -5.30 -3.33 15.19
CA ARG A 19 -4.51 -4.07 16.19
C ARG A 19 -3.02 -3.83 16.03
N ALA A 20 -2.50 -3.83 14.80
CA ALA A 20 -1.10 -3.52 14.51
C ALA A 20 -0.75 -2.09 14.93
N LEU A 21 -1.58 -1.11 14.58
CA LEU A 21 -1.40 0.29 14.96
C LEU A 21 -1.44 0.52 16.49
N ARG A 22 -2.33 -0.17 17.20
CA ARG A 22 -2.36 -0.11 18.67
C ARG A 22 -1.11 -0.74 19.31
N ARG A 23 -0.57 -1.80 18.72
CA ARG A 23 0.66 -2.45 19.20
C ARG A 23 1.90 -1.62 18.94
N SER A 24 1.97 -0.91 17.82
CA SER A 24 3.11 -0.03 17.52
C SER A 24 3.13 1.23 18.38
N GLY A 25 1.97 1.65 18.92
CA GLY A 25 1.85 2.86 19.74
C GLY A 25 2.00 4.16 18.95
N MET A 26 2.05 4.08 17.61
CA MET A 26 2.26 5.24 16.73
C MET A 26 0.97 6.06 16.56
N SER A 27 1.11 7.38 16.48
CA SER A 27 0.06 8.25 15.99
C SER A 27 -0.13 8.10 14.47
N TYR A 28 -1.26 8.59 13.96
CA TYR A 28 -1.53 8.57 12.51
C TYR A 28 -0.52 9.39 11.70
N GLN A 29 0.09 10.41 12.31
CA GLN A 29 1.12 11.23 11.66
C GLN A 29 2.44 10.46 11.61
N GLU A 30 2.87 9.88 12.73
CA GLU A 30 4.12 9.09 12.79
C GLU A 30 4.08 7.90 11.83
N LEU A 31 2.95 7.20 11.77
CA LEU A 31 2.78 6.11 10.80
C LEU A 31 2.84 6.62 9.35
N ALA A 32 2.26 7.78 9.06
CA ALA A 32 2.32 8.34 7.71
C ALA A 32 3.77 8.72 7.34
N ASP A 33 4.51 9.34 8.26
CA ASP A 33 5.90 9.76 8.03
C ASP A 33 6.84 8.56 7.85
N GLU A 34 6.67 7.50 8.66
CA GLU A 34 7.48 6.29 8.55
C GLU A 34 7.12 5.47 7.30
N ALA A 35 5.82 5.34 6.99
CA ALA A 35 5.38 4.73 5.74
C ALA A 35 5.86 5.52 4.52
N GLU A 36 5.95 6.86 4.59
CA GLU A 36 6.52 7.65 3.49
C GLU A 36 8.02 7.35 3.31
N ARG A 37 8.78 7.21 4.41
CA ARG A 37 10.19 6.82 4.36
C ARG A 37 10.38 5.45 3.71
N GLU A 38 9.58 4.46 4.09
CA GLU A 38 9.59 3.13 3.48
C GLU A 38 9.17 3.17 2.02
N LEU A 39 8.14 3.94 1.67
CA LEU A 39 7.69 4.10 0.29
C LEU A 39 8.79 4.70 -0.59
N ARG A 40 9.58 5.65 -0.09
CA ARG A 40 10.74 6.20 -0.82
C ARG A 40 11.82 5.15 -1.05
N LYS A 41 12.04 4.22 -0.11
CA LYS A 41 12.99 3.09 -0.29
C LYS A 41 12.49 2.15 -1.39
N ILE A 42 11.20 1.81 -1.36
CA ILE A 42 10.52 0.99 -2.38
C ILE A 42 10.60 1.68 -3.75
N ALA A 43 10.29 2.98 -3.82
CA ALA A 43 10.35 3.79 -5.04
C ALA A 43 11.73 3.74 -5.70
N ARG A 44 12.80 3.88 -4.90
CA ARG A 44 14.18 3.78 -5.39
C ARG A 44 14.49 2.38 -5.93
N ALA A 45 14.00 1.34 -5.27
CA ALA A 45 14.17 -0.04 -5.72
C ALA A 45 13.42 -0.31 -7.03
N GLU A 46 12.18 0.18 -7.19
CA GLU A 46 11.40 0.02 -8.41
C GLU A 46 11.98 0.85 -9.57
N LYS A 47 12.50 2.05 -9.30
CA LYS A 47 13.23 2.84 -10.30
C LYS A 47 14.46 2.08 -10.84
N LYS A 48 15.23 1.41 -9.97
CA LYS A 48 16.37 0.56 -10.40
C LYS A 48 15.94 -0.61 -11.30
N LYS A 49 14.68 -1.05 -11.20
CA LYS A 49 14.10 -2.11 -12.04
C LYS A 49 13.40 -1.57 -13.30
N ASN A 50 13.56 -0.28 -13.62
CA ASN A 50 12.84 0.41 -14.71
C ASN A 50 11.31 0.37 -14.57
N ARG A 51 10.80 0.46 -13.34
CA ARG A 51 9.36 0.44 -12.99
C ARG A 51 8.92 1.66 -12.19
N GLY A 52 9.56 2.81 -12.41
CA GLY A 52 9.36 4.01 -11.61
C GLY A 52 8.04 4.76 -11.86
N ASP A 53 7.34 4.49 -12.96
CA ASP A 53 6.19 5.29 -13.41
C ASP A 53 4.90 5.04 -12.62
N ASP A 54 4.78 3.89 -11.94
CA ASP A 54 3.60 3.47 -11.19
C ASP A 54 3.77 3.61 -9.67
N VAL A 55 4.77 4.37 -9.21
CA VAL A 55 5.01 4.56 -7.78
C VAL A 55 4.09 5.67 -7.25
N PRO A 56 3.28 5.39 -6.21
CA PRO A 56 2.41 6.41 -5.63
C PRO A 56 3.22 7.54 -4.98
N ALA A 57 2.70 8.77 -5.07
CA ALA A 57 3.42 9.98 -4.65
C ALA A 57 3.75 10.08 -3.14
N GLY A 58 3.06 9.32 -2.27
CA GLY A 58 3.22 9.41 -0.82
C GLY A 58 2.14 8.69 -0.03
N VAL A 59 2.27 8.68 1.29
CA VAL A 59 1.29 8.18 2.27
C VAL A 59 0.93 9.35 3.19
N SER A 60 -0.34 9.76 3.23
CA SER A 60 -0.78 10.89 4.05
C SER A 60 -1.42 10.45 5.36
N LYS A 61 -1.36 11.29 6.39
CA LYS A 61 -2.11 11.08 7.65
C LYS A 61 -3.61 10.86 7.40
N ALA A 62 -4.18 11.58 6.44
CA ALA A 62 -5.59 11.43 6.07
C ALA A 62 -5.90 10.02 5.55
N LEU A 63 -5.01 9.45 4.72
CA LEU A 63 -5.14 8.08 4.23
C LEU A 63 -5.08 7.07 5.39
N ILE A 64 -4.12 7.22 6.30
CA ILE A 64 -4.02 6.37 7.50
C ILE A 64 -5.30 6.45 8.34
N GLY A 65 -5.83 7.65 8.56
CA GLY A 65 -7.09 7.85 9.26
C GLY A 65 -8.29 7.21 8.55
N GLN A 66 -8.37 7.33 7.22
CA GLN A 66 -9.44 6.70 6.43
C GLN A 66 -9.37 5.18 6.48
N ILE A 67 -8.17 4.59 6.47
CA ILE A 67 -7.96 3.14 6.63
C ILE A 67 -8.35 2.71 8.04
N ALA A 68 -7.86 3.41 9.07
CA ALA A 68 -8.20 3.14 10.47
C ALA A 68 -9.71 3.23 10.72
N ASN A 69 -10.42 4.13 10.06
CA ASN A 69 -11.86 4.29 10.18
C ASN A 69 -12.67 3.33 9.29
N GLY A 70 -12.00 2.54 8.43
CA GLY A 70 -12.65 1.63 7.48
C GLY A 70 -13.33 2.33 6.29
N THR A 71 -13.09 3.63 6.12
CA THR A 71 -13.60 4.44 5.00
C THR A 71 -12.85 4.11 3.70
N ALA A 72 -11.54 3.90 3.80
CA ALA A 72 -10.72 3.41 2.69
C ALA A 72 -10.40 1.93 2.92
N LYS A 73 -10.99 1.05 2.11
CA LYS A 73 -10.77 -0.41 2.18
C LYS A 73 -9.67 -0.89 1.24
N ASN A 74 -9.26 -0.04 0.29
CA ASN A 74 -8.22 -0.33 -0.67
C ASN A 74 -7.23 0.83 -0.77
N THR A 75 -5.99 0.49 -1.06
CA THR A 75 -4.92 1.43 -1.35
C THR A 75 -4.01 0.85 -2.41
N HIS A 76 -3.07 1.64 -2.93
CA HIS A 76 -2.06 1.13 -3.84
C HIS A 76 -1.19 0.09 -3.13
N GLU A 77 -0.84 -1.02 -3.78
CA GLU A 77 -0.05 -2.10 -3.17
C GLU A 77 1.25 -1.60 -2.52
N LEU A 78 2.00 -0.76 -3.24
CA LEU A 78 3.24 -0.17 -2.69
C LEU A 78 3.01 0.70 -1.45
N ARG A 79 1.84 1.35 -1.31
CA ARG A 79 1.49 2.04 -0.05
C ARG A 79 1.17 1.04 1.05
N GLY A 80 0.45 -0.04 0.74
CA GLY A 80 0.17 -1.12 1.69
C GLY A 80 1.46 -1.72 2.26
N LEU A 81 2.39 -2.11 1.38
CA LEU A 81 3.71 -2.63 1.77
C LEU A 81 4.50 -1.64 2.63
N ALA A 82 4.48 -0.35 2.25
CA ALA A 82 5.17 0.67 3.03
C ALA A 82 4.56 0.83 4.45
N ILE A 83 3.25 0.72 4.57
CA ILE A 83 2.53 0.78 5.85
C ILE A 83 2.81 -0.46 6.71
N GLU A 84 2.86 -1.66 6.11
CA GLU A 84 3.20 -2.90 6.84
C GLU A 84 4.61 -2.84 7.42
N ARG A 85 5.57 -2.40 6.61
CA ARG A 85 6.95 -2.22 7.06
C ARG A 85 7.10 -1.17 8.14
N ALA A 86 6.36 -0.06 8.02
CA ALA A 86 6.34 0.96 9.06
C ALA A 86 5.74 0.46 10.38
N LEU A 87 4.83 -0.53 10.32
CA LEU A 87 4.27 -1.20 11.50
C LEU A 87 5.10 -2.40 11.98
N GLU A 88 6.26 -2.66 11.35
CA GLU A 88 7.11 -3.83 11.61
C GLU A 88 6.36 -5.17 11.45
N VAL A 89 5.38 -5.20 10.53
CA VAL A 89 4.61 -6.38 10.18
C VAL A 89 5.14 -6.96 8.86
N SER A 90 4.98 -8.27 8.65
CA SER A 90 5.41 -8.91 7.41
C SER A 90 4.60 -8.40 6.22
N ASP A 91 5.29 -8.24 5.08
CA ASP A 91 4.67 -7.88 3.80
C ASP A 91 3.51 -8.87 3.46
N GLY A 92 2.28 -8.38 3.35
CA GLY A 92 1.07 -9.14 3.01
C GLY A 92 0.20 -9.62 4.17
N ASP A 93 0.58 -9.36 5.43
CA ASP A 93 -0.20 -9.75 6.61
C ASP A 93 -1.44 -8.87 6.85
N LEU A 94 -1.38 -7.59 6.46
CA LEU A 94 -2.46 -6.61 6.65
C LEU A 94 -3.12 -6.20 5.33
N PHE A 95 -2.31 -6.06 4.28
CA PHE A 95 -2.70 -5.60 2.97
C PHE A 95 -2.55 -6.75 1.97
N VAL A 96 -3.68 -7.34 1.58
CA VAL A 96 -3.69 -8.45 0.61
C VAL A 96 -3.78 -7.86 -0.80
N PRO A 97 -2.79 -8.08 -1.68
CA PRO A 97 -2.86 -7.61 -3.06
C PRO A 97 -4.07 -8.24 -3.77
N ARG A 98 -4.99 -7.41 -4.24
CA ARG A 98 -6.09 -7.85 -5.11
C ARG A 98 -5.81 -7.37 -6.52
N VAL A 99 -5.60 -8.34 -7.40
CA VAL A 99 -5.62 -8.06 -8.83
C VAL A 99 -7.04 -7.68 -9.20
N PHE A 100 -7.30 -6.40 -9.44
CA PHE A 100 -8.49 -6.01 -10.19
C PHE A 100 -8.28 -6.52 -11.64
N ARG A 101 -8.71 -7.76 -11.91
CA ARG A 101 -8.92 -8.24 -13.28
C ARG A 101 -10.07 -7.43 -13.87
N GLY A 102 -9.76 -6.24 -14.37
CA GLY A 102 -10.78 -5.27 -14.75
C GLY A 102 -10.31 -4.21 -15.73
N ALA A 103 -9.42 -4.56 -16.67
CA ALA A 103 -9.26 -3.89 -17.95
C ALA A 103 -8.33 -4.72 -18.85
N SER A 104 -8.72 -5.96 -19.17
CA SER A 104 -8.35 -6.43 -20.51
C SER A 104 -8.99 -5.41 -21.45
N ALA A 105 -8.17 -4.58 -22.08
CA ALA A 105 -8.59 -3.76 -23.20
C ALA A 105 -9.43 -4.66 -24.11
N ALA A 106 -10.73 -4.41 -24.15
CA ALA A 106 -11.59 -5.04 -25.12
C ALA A 106 -11.05 -4.59 -26.48
N LYS A 107 -10.23 -5.44 -27.10
CA LYS A 107 -10.01 -5.37 -28.53
C LYS A 107 -11.39 -5.63 -29.14
N ARG A 108 -12.11 -4.57 -29.48
CA ARG A 108 -13.21 -4.61 -30.44
C ARG A 108 -12.55 -4.64 -31.81
N PRO A 109 -12.58 -5.76 -32.56
CA PRO A 109 -12.46 -5.69 -34.00
C PRO A 109 -13.82 -5.25 -34.56
N ALA A 110 -13.83 -4.18 -35.33
CA ALA A 110 -14.73 -3.99 -36.46
C ALA A 110 -13.84 -3.77 -37.67
#